data_AF-A0A3D5BQ04-F1
#
_entry.id   AF-A0A3D5BQ04-F1
#
_cell.length_a   1.000
_cell.length_b   1.000
_cell.length_c   1.000
_cell.angle_alpha   90.00
_cell.angle_beta   90.00
_cell.angle_gamma   90.00
#
_symmetry.space_group_name_H-M   'P 1'
#
loop_
_entity.id
_entity.type
_entity.pdbx_description
1 polymer ?
#
loop_
_entity_poly.entity_id
_entity_poly.type
_entity_poly.pdbx_seq_one_letter_code
_entity_poly.pdbx_strand_id
1 'polypeptide(L)'
;KPAASSGTAPQAVAKLPKSGDQRALEQFRQARKQGEDLVEDFRQAQKRLSEAGAAGASPAEIMKLQAEVRDKVAAVNGSPHAKNFLKYKGDAGSQQAYNAHLRAVHADVEAKFHANMQAKGWNQQPLKEFRNSASAGSVGMDFDIGLDEQAARALTRDGKPAKLNQWQEDAQRAWNEAYEASTGRNAGQAWETVTTSGHAESYKDLAWLSPDKSGVSKAWGEQAADVTRYKSWHMQNDPSLDRMTKLQEISRGAAKDMQTKLNPILDQVKPTGQSLTKFQNAREHWNKVRQILADFGENNIDPVTADRRIRELTGGKSIPEVVEDMTYLLEGAVKFGKRS
;
A
#
# COMPACT_ATOMS: atom_id res chain seq x y z
N LYS A 1 -56.11 4.64 -30.05
CA LYS A 1 -54.82 5.11 -30.62
C LYS A 1 -54.96 6.62 -30.81
N PRO A 2 -54.13 7.43 -30.16
CA PRO A 2 -52.70 7.54 -30.49
C PRO A 2 -51.76 7.18 -29.31
N ALA A 3 -50.50 6.96 -29.68
CA ALA A 3 -49.43 6.44 -28.85
C ALA A 3 -48.78 7.56 -28.02
N ALA A 4 -48.56 7.29 -26.73
CA ALA A 4 -47.71 8.10 -25.87
C ALA A 4 -46.24 7.83 -26.24
N SER A 5 -45.52 8.87 -26.64
CA SER A 5 -44.08 8.83 -26.87
C SER A 5 -43.35 8.57 -25.54
N SER A 6 -42.61 7.48 -25.48
CA SER A 6 -41.61 7.20 -24.46
C SER A 6 -40.53 8.29 -24.46
N GLY A 7 -40.51 9.12 -23.43
CA GLY A 7 -39.42 10.07 -23.18
C GLY A 7 -38.17 9.31 -22.79
N THR A 8 -37.19 9.29 -23.69
CA THR A 8 -35.83 8.85 -23.41
C THR A 8 -35.21 9.84 -22.41
N ALA A 9 -34.79 9.34 -21.24
CA ALA A 9 -34.00 10.13 -20.32
C ALA A 9 -32.71 10.61 -21.02
N PRO A 10 -32.28 11.87 -20.84
CA PRO A 10 -31.05 12.34 -21.45
C PRO A 10 -29.88 11.57 -20.85
N GLN A 11 -29.17 10.81 -21.70
CA GLN A 11 -27.85 10.30 -21.37
C GLN A 11 -26.98 11.50 -20.99
N ALA A 12 -26.49 11.51 -19.76
CA ALA A 12 -25.55 12.52 -19.31
C ALA A 12 -24.33 12.48 -20.24
N VAL A 13 -24.21 13.49 -21.11
CA VAL A 13 -23.07 13.65 -21.99
C VAL A 13 -21.84 13.79 -21.09
N ALA A 14 -20.98 12.78 -21.09
CA ALA A 14 -19.71 12.81 -20.36
C ALA A 14 -18.97 14.08 -20.79
N LYS A 15 -18.82 15.04 -19.88
CA LYS A 15 -18.05 16.26 -20.16
C LYS A 15 -16.64 15.84 -20.57
N LEU A 16 -16.19 16.34 -21.73
CA LEU A 16 -14.83 16.14 -22.20
C LEU A 16 -13.83 16.50 -21.08
N PRO A 17 -12.74 15.73 -20.90
CA PRO A 17 -11.76 16.02 -19.87
C PRO A 17 -11.26 17.46 -20.02
N LYS A 18 -11.19 18.21 -18.93
CA LYS A 18 -10.61 19.56 -18.97
C LYS A 18 -9.14 19.42 -19.42
N SER A 19 -8.57 20.42 -20.09
CA SER A 19 -7.18 20.37 -20.57
C SER A 19 -6.13 20.05 -19.48
N GLY A 20 -6.45 20.29 -18.21
CA GLY A 20 -5.64 19.84 -17.06
C GLY A 20 -5.70 18.32 -16.80
N ASP A 21 -6.84 17.66 -17.05
CA ASP A 21 -7.00 16.21 -16.86
C ASP A 21 -6.27 15.42 -17.95
N GLN A 22 -6.18 15.95 -19.18
CA GLN A 22 -5.40 15.34 -20.26
C GLN A 22 -3.90 15.33 -19.95
N ARG A 23 -3.33 16.47 -19.53
CA ARG A 23 -1.91 16.55 -19.13
C ARG A 23 -1.59 15.64 -17.95
N ALA A 24 -2.47 15.59 -16.94
CA ALA A 24 -2.28 14.68 -15.81
C ALA A 24 -2.32 13.21 -16.25
N LEU A 25 -3.20 12.86 -17.21
CA LEU A 25 -3.26 11.50 -17.78
C LEU A 25 -1.99 11.12 -18.55
N GLU A 26 -1.44 12.05 -19.32
CA GLU A 26 -0.17 11.85 -20.04
C GLU A 26 0.99 11.63 -19.07
N GLN A 27 1.11 12.47 -18.03
CA GLN A 27 2.13 12.32 -16.98
C GLN A 27 2.01 10.97 -16.28
N PHE A 28 0.79 10.57 -15.92
CA PHE A 28 0.53 9.27 -15.30
C PHE A 28 0.92 8.10 -16.21
N ARG A 29 0.57 8.15 -17.50
CA ARG A 29 0.94 7.12 -18.48
C ARG A 29 2.46 7.03 -18.66
N GLN A 30 3.14 8.18 -18.70
CA GLN A 30 4.59 8.24 -18.78
C GLN A 30 5.25 7.62 -17.53
N ALA A 31 4.79 8.00 -16.34
CA ALA A 31 5.30 7.47 -15.08
C ALA A 31 5.05 5.95 -14.95
N ARG A 32 3.88 5.48 -15.41
CA ARG A 32 3.58 4.04 -15.51
C ARG A 32 4.56 3.31 -16.41
N LYS A 33 4.75 3.82 -17.63
CA LYS A 33 5.68 3.22 -18.60
C LYS A 33 7.11 3.19 -18.06
N GLN A 34 7.56 4.25 -17.40
CA GLN A 34 8.86 4.28 -16.72
C GLN A 34 8.96 3.23 -15.62
N GLY A 35 7.90 3.03 -14.82
CA GLY A 35 7.86 1.97 -13.82
C GLY A 35 7.94 0.57 -14.43
N GLU A 36 7.26 0.32 -15.54
CA GLU A 36 7.35 -0.93 -16.31
C GLU A 36 8.77 -1.17 -16.84
N ASP A 37 9.41 -0.12 -17.37
CA ASP A 37 10.79 -0.19 -17.86
C ASP A 37 11.81 -0.51 -16.76
N LEU A 38 11.62 0.03 -15.55
CA LEU A 38 12.47 -0.31 -14.39
C LEU A 38 12.37 -1.80 -14.04
N VAL A 39 11.19 -2.39 -14.14
CA VAL A 39 10.98 -3.82 -13.88
C VAL A 39 11.65 -4.68 -14.96
N GLU A 40 11.57 -4.25 -16.21
CA GLU A 40 12.21 -4.95 -17.32
C GLU A 40 13.76 -4.86 -17.24
N ASP A 41 14.29 -3.69 -16.89
CA ASP A 41 15.71 -3.51 -16.60
C ASP A 41 16.19 -4.45 -15.48
N PHE A 42 15.41 -4.55 -14.40
CA PHE A 42 15.70 -5.48 -13.30
C PHE A 42 15.72 -6.93 -13.79
N ARG A 43 14.72 -7.36 -14.58
CA ARG A 43 14.65 -8.71 -15.13
C ARG A 43 15.86 -9.05 -16.00
N GLN A 44 16.27 -8.11 -16.84
CA GLN A 44 17.43 -8.29 -17.71
C GLN A 44 18.73 -8.38 -16.90
N ALA A 45 18.90 -7.55 -15.87
CA ALA A 45 20.04 -7.63 -14.96
C ALA A 45 20.06 -8.98 -14.21
N GLN A 46 18.91 -9.43 -13.71
CA GLN A 46 18.77 -10.72 -13.04
C GLN A 46 19.11 -11.89 -13.96
N LYS A 47 18.66 -11.83 -15.22
CA LYS A 47 18.97 -12.83 -16.23
C LYS A 47 20.47 -12.89 -16.50
N ARG A 48 21.13 -11.74 -16.71
CA ARG A 48 22.59 -11.67 -16.89
C ARG A 48 23.35 -12.28 -15.71
N LEU A 49 22.95 -11.97 -14.48
CA LEU A 49 23.54 -12.56 -13.27
C LEU A 49 23.39 -14.08 -13.26
N SER A 50 22.19 -14.60 -13.58
CA SER A 50 21.94 -16.04 -13.61
C SER A 50 22.75 -16.75 -14.70
N GLU A 51 22.84 -16.17 -15.90
CA GLU A 51 23.60 -16.72 -17.03
C GLU A 51 25.10 -16.74 -16.73
N ALA A 52 25.65 -15.65 -16.16
CA ALA A 52 27.04 -15.59 -15.73
C ALA A 52 27.36 -16.65 -14.65
N GLY A 53 26.46 -16.84 -13.68
CA GLY A 53 26.59 -17.89 -12.67
C GLY A 53 26.61 -19.29 -13.28
N ALA A 54 25.71 -19.57 -14.23
CA ALA A 54 25.65 -20.87 -14.91
C ALA A 54 26.88 -21.12 -15.80
N ALA A 55 27.45 -20.07 -16.40
CA ALA A 55 28.66 -20.14 -17.21
C ALA A 55 29.97 -20.25 -16.39
N GLY A 56 29.89 -20.21 -15.05
CA GLY A 56 31.08 -20.25 -14.20
C GLY A 56 31.93 -18.99 -14.28
N ALA A 57 31.29 -17.82 -14.46
CA ALA A 57 31.97 -16.53 -14.51
C ALA A 57 32.80 -16.25 -13.25
N SER A 58 33.79 -15.37 -13.38
CA SER A 58 34.72 -15.06 -12.27
C SER A 58 33.99 -14.42 -11.07
N PRO A 59 34.51 -14.58 -9.83
CA PRO A 59 33.93 -13.93 -8.66
C PRO A 59 33.78 -12.41 -8.81
N ALA A 60 34.74 -11.74 -9.45
CA ALA A 60 34.70 -10.30 -9.68
C ALA A 60 33.54 -9.89 -10.62
N GLU A 61 33.28 -10.70 -11.65
CA GLU A 61 32.16 -10.46 -12.57
C GLU A 61 30.82 -10.70 -11.89
N ILE A 62 30.68 -11.78 -11.13
CA ILE A 62 29.48 -12.07 -10.33
C ILE A 62 29.20 -10.93 -9.35
N MET A 63 30.21 -10.43 -8.64
CA MET A 63 30.04 -9.30 -7.72
C MET A 63 29.56 -8.03 -8.44
N LYS A 64 30.10 -7.74 -9.63
CA LYS A 64 29.66 -6.61 -10.44
C LYS A 64 28.19 -6.73 -10.85
N LEU A 65 27.77 -7.91 -11.31
CA LEU A 65 26.39 -8.18 -11.72
C LEU A 65 25.42 -8.16 -10.52
N GLN A 66 25.85 -8.65 -9.36
CA GLN A 66 25.08 -8.55 -8.11
C GLN A 66 24.86 -7.09 -7.69
N ALA A 67 25.88 -6.24 -7.83
CA ALA A 67 25.76 -4.81 -7.55
C ALA A 67 24.78 -4.12 -8.53
N GLU A 68 24.82 -4.51 -9.81
CA GLU A 68 23.87 -4.01 -10.82
C GLU A 68 22.43 -4.41 -10.48
N VAL A 69 22.19 -5.70 -10.17
CA VAL A 69 20.84 -6.17 -9.76
C VAL A 69 20.36 -5.42 -8.52
N ARG A 70 21.24 -5.22 -7.53
CA ARG A 70 20.93 -4.47 -6.32
C ARG A 70 20.50 -3.04 -6.63
N ASP A 71 21.19 -2.35 -7.54
CA ASP A 71 20.82 -1.00 -7.97
C ASP A 71 19.43 -0.99 -8.65
N LYS A 72 19.16 -1.95 -9.56
CA LYS A 72 17.87 -2.06 -10.23
C LYS A 72 16.72 -2.37 -9.27
N VAL A 73 16.94 -3.22 -8.27
CA VAL A 73 15.96 -3.51 -7.22
C VAL A 73 15.65 -2.25 -6.40
N ALA A 74 16.66 -1.46 -6.02
CA ALA A 74 16.44 -0.21 -5.32
C ALA A 74 15.69 0.82 -6.19
N ALA A 75 15.94 0.84 -7.51
CA ALA A 75 15.20 1.67 -8.45
C ALA A 75 13.71 1.28 -8.55
N VAL A 76 13.43 -0.02 -8.63
CA VAL A 76 12.05 -0.54 -8.59
C VAL A 76 11.39 -0.18 -7.26
N ASN A 77 12.08 -0.35 -6.12
CA ASN A 77 11.52 -0.07 -4.80
C ASN A 77 11.14 1.41 -4.61
N GLY A 78 11.92 2.31 -5.22
CA GLY A 78 11.65 3.76 -5.22
C GLY A 78 10.56 4.22 -6.20
N SER A 79 9.93 3.32 -6.97
CA SER A 79 8.90 3.66 -7.95
C SER A 79 7.56 2.98 -7.60
N PRO A 80 6.53 3.75 -7.22
CA PRO A 80 5.17 3.23 -7.01
C PRO A 80 4.65 2.41 -8.20
N HIS A 81 4.87 2.91 -9.42
CA HIS A 81 4.43 2.26 -10.65
C HIS A 81 5.18 0.96 -10.90
N ALA A 82 6.49 0.92 -10.65
CA ALA A 82 7.29 -0.29 -10.80
C ALA A 82 6.87 -1.38 -9.80
N LYS A 83 6.70 -1.01 -8.52
CA LYS A 83 6.20 -1.93 -7.48
C LYS A 83 4.80 -2.46 -7.84
N ASN A 84 3.90 -1.57 -8.27
CA ASN A 84 2.55 -1.94 -8.65
C ASN A 84 2.54 -2.91 -9.85
N PHE A 85 3.29 -2.59 -10.91
CA PHE A 85 3.43 -3.46 -12.08
C PHE A 85 4.02 -4.82 -11.71
N LEU A 86 5.13 -4.86 -10.98
CA LEU A 86 5.76 -6.12 -10.58
C LEU A 86 4.82 -6.97 -9.71
N LYS A 87 4.07 -6.34 -8.80
CA LYS A 87 3.11 -7.02 -7.92
C LYS A 87 1.96 -7.70 -8.68
N TYR A 88 1.34 -6.99 -9.62
CA TYR A 88 0.09 -7.43 -10.25
C TYR A 88 0.24 -7.98 -11.66
N LYS A 89 1.34 -7.65 -12.35
CA LYS A 89 1.64 -8.03 -13.74
C LYS A 89 2.97 -8.76 -13.89
N GLY A 90 3.82 -8.73 -12.86
CA GLY A 90 5.06 -9.49 -12.84
C GLY A 90 4.83 -11.00 -12.72
N ASP A 91 5.63 -11.79 -13.42
CA ASP A 91 5.66 -13.25 -13.25
C ASP A 91 6.24 -13.65 -11.89
N ALA A 92 5.92 -14.85 -11.43
CA ALA A 92 6.31 -15.33 -10.11
C ALA A 92 7.83 -15.36 -9.89
N GLY A 93 8.62 -15.68 -10.93
CA GLY A 93 10.08 -15.73 -10.84
C GLY A 93 10.68 -14.35 -10.58
N SER A 94 10.20 -13.34 -11.31
CA SER A 94 10.61 -11.94 -11.11
C SER A 94 10.23 -11.43 -9.71
N GLN A 95 9.04 -11.75 -9.21
CA GLN A 95 8.62 -11.35 -7.86
C GLN A 95 9.48 -12.00 -6.77
N GLN A 96 9.81 -13.30 -6.92
CA GLN A 96 10.66 -14.02 -5.97
C GLN A 96 12.08 -13.47 -5.96
N ALA A 97 12.67 -13.25 -7.13
CA ALA A 97 14.01 -12.67 -7.25
C ALA A 97 14.06 -11.26 -6.65
N TYR A 98 13.09 -10.41 -6.97
CA TYR A 98 12.99 -9.05 -6.41
C TYR A 98 12.95 -9.09 -4.88
N ASN A 99 12.06 -9.90 -4.31
CA ASN A 99 11.92 -10.02 -2.86
C ASN A 99 13.20 -10.54 -2.19
N ALA A 100 13.91 -11.48 -2.81
CA ALA A 100 15.16 -12.00 -2.28
C ALA A 100 16.25 -10.92 -2.24
N HIS A 101 16.41 -10.16 -3.33
CA HIS A 101 17.38 -9.07 -3.39
C HIS A 101 17.01 -7.90 -2.49
N LEU A 102 15.72 -7.55 -2.40
CA LEU A 102 15.26 -6.48 -1.53
C LEU A 102 15.51 -6.81 -0.05
N ARG A 103 15.30 -8.06 0.39
CA ARG A 103 15.69 -8.49 1.74
C ARG A 103 17.17 -8.29 2.02
N ALA A 104 18.04 -8.55 1.04
CA ALA A 104 19.48 -8.31 1.19
C ALA A 104 19.82 -6.81 1.27
N VAL A 105 19.07 -5.96 0.55
CA VAL A 105 19.14 -4.50 0.72
C VAL A 105 18.72 -4.11 2.13
N HIS A 106 17.56 -4.56 2.59
CA HIS A 106 17.05 -4.24 3.92
C HIS A 106 17.95 -4.72 5.05
N ALA A 107 18.56 -5.91 4.94
CA ALA A 107 19.52 -6.39 5.92
C ALA A 107 20.75 -5.46 6.05
N ASP A 108 21.24 -4.92 4.93
CA ASP A 108 22.34 -3.94 4.94
C ASP A 108 21.88 -2.57 5.47
N VAL A 109 20.65 -2.15 5.17
CA VAL A 109 20.04 -0.95 5.76
C VAL A 109 19.89 -1.10 7.28
N GLU A 110 19.40 -2.23 7.77
CA GLU A 110 19.23 -2.51 9.19
C GLU A 110 20.56 -2.51 9.94
N ALA A 111 21.61 -3.11 9.36
CA ALA A 111 22.95 -3.07 9.94
C ALA A 111 23.47 -1.62 10.08
N LYS A 112 23.33 -0.80 9.04
CA LYS A 112 23.71 0.62 9.09
C LYS A 112 22.82 1.44 10.03
N PHE A 113 21.52 1.14 10.09
CA PHE A 113 20.58 1.75 11.01
C PHE A 113 21.05 1.55 12.46
N HIS A 114 21.44 0.34 12.84
CA HIS A 114 21.93 0.07 14.19
C HIS A 114 23.23 0.83 14.50
N ALA A 115 24.16 0.91 13.54
CA ALA A 115 25.36 1.71 13.69
C ALA A 115 25.03 3.21 13.88
N ASN A 116 24.11 3.75 13.09
CA ASN A 116 23.65 5.14 13.18
C ASN A 116 22.97 5.43 14.53
N MET A 117 22.12 4.52 15.00
CA MET A 117 21.45 4.65 16.31
C MET A 117 22.45 4.60 17.46
N GLN A 118 23.41 3.67 17.42
CA GLN A 118 24.47 3.56 18.41
C GLN A 118 25.33 4.83 18.46
N ALA A 119 25.68 5.40 17.31
CA ALA A 119 26.42 6.66 17.23
C ALA A 119 25.65 7.85 17.84
N LYS A 120 24.32 7.79 17.86
CA LYS A 120 23.44 8.78 18.51
C LYS A 120 23.19 8.48 20.01
N GLY A 121 23.90 7.49 20.57
CA GLY A 121 23.86 7.13 22.00
C GLY A 121 22.78 6.11 22.37
N TRP A 122 22.03 5.60 21.40
CA TRP A 122 20.96 4.63 21.67
C TRP A 122 21.52 3.23 21.94
N ASN A 123 20.90 2.51 22.87
CA ASN A 123 21.13 1.07 22.99
C ASN A 123 20.51 0.32 21.79
N GLN A 124 21.10 -0.83 21.46
CA GLN A 124 20.57 -1.69 20.39
C GLN A 124 19.18 -2.20 20.78
N GLN A 125 18.24 -2.10 19.84
CA GLN A 125 16.86 -2.54 20.00
C GLN A 125 16.52 -3.61 18.97
N PRO A 126 15.72 -4.63 19.33
CA PRO A 126 15.23 -5.58 18.36
C PRO A 126 14.21 -4.90 17.44
N LEU A 127 14.35 -5.14 16.14
CA LEU A 127 13.38 -4.73 15.14
C LEU A 127 12.63 -5.94 14.58
N LYS A 128 11.43 -5.69 14.05
CA LYS A 128 10.68 -6.67 13.26
C LYS A 128 9.94 -6.01 12.12
N GLU A 129 9.81 -6.73 11.01
CA GLU A 129 8.94 -6.33 9.88
C GLU A 129 7.47 -6.54 10.27
N PHE A 130 6.67 -5.49 10.16
CA PHE A 130 5.23 -5.52 10.38
C PHE A 130 4.51 -5.78 9.06
N ARG A 131 4.41 -7.05 8.68
CA ARG A 131 3.75 -7.44 7.44
C ARG A 131 2.43 -8.17 7.68
N ASN A 132 1.41 -7.83 6.89
CA ASN A 132 0.19 -8.62 6.84
C ASN A 132 0.49 -10.02 6.27
N SER A 133 0.12 -11.08 7.00
CA SER A 133 0.33 -12.48 6.61
C SER A 133 -0.29 -12.80 5.24
N ALA A 134 -1.42 -12.17 4.89
CA ALA A 134 -2.06 -12.31 3.59
C ALA A 134 -1.26 -11.73 2.40
N SER A 135 -0.18 -10.98 2.67
CA SER A 135 0.72 -10.39 1.67
C SER A 135 2.11 -11.06 1.63
N ALA A 136 2.30 -12.15 2.39
CA ALA A 136 3.54 -12.91 2.40
C ALA A 136 3.89 -13.44 1.00
N GLY A 137 5.16 -13.33 0.60
CA GLY A 137 5.64 -13.82 -0.69
C GLY A 137 5.34 -12.93 -1.91
N SER A 138 4.37 -12.01 -1.83
CA SER A 138 4.11 -11.01 -2.88
C SER A 138 5.10 -9.84 -2.83
N VAL A 139 5.13 -9.00 -3.86
CA VAL A 139 5.85 -7.72 -3.82
C VAL A 139 5.19 -6.79 -2.79
N GLY A 140 5.98 -6.25 -1.87
CA GLY A 140 5.55 -5.22 -0.92
C GLY A 140 5.39 -3.87 -1.63
N MET A 141 4.36 -3.11 -1.26
CA MET A 141 4.26 -1.72 -1.72
C MET A 141 4.98 -0.81 -0.73
N ASP A 142 4.74 -1.07 0.54
CA ASP A 142 5.31 -0.48 1.75
C ASP A 142 6.34 -1.43 2.38
N PHE A 143 7.31 -0.85 3.10
CA PHE A 143 8.16 -1.58 4.04
C PHE A 143 8.03 -0.94 5.42
N ASP A 144 7.25 -1.61 6.28
CA ASP A 144 7.06 -1.22 7.66
C ASP A 144 7.94 -2.11 8.55
N ILE A 145 9.02 -1.54 9.06
CA ILE A 145 9.83 -2.14 10.13
C ILE A 145 9.55 -1.40 11.42
N GLY A 146 9.75 -2.00 12.58
CA GLY A 146 9.60 -1.25 13.80
C GLY A 146 10.09 -1.95 15.04
N LEU A 147 10.02 -1.23 16.16
CA LEU A 147 10.48 -1.72 17.46
C LEU A 147 9.70 -2.98 17.84
N ASP A 148 10.41 -4.06 18.14
CA ASP A 148 9.78 -5.20 18.78
C ASP A 148 9.60 -4.91 20.27
N GLU A 149 8.56 -4.15 20.63
CA GLU A 149 8.28 -3.70 22.00
C GLU A 149 8.15 -4.84 23.02
N GLN A 150 7.89 -6.08 22.59
CA GLN A 150 7.87 -7.25 23.47
C GLN A 150 9.26 -7.78 23.80
N ALA A 151 10.20 -7.67 22.84
CA ALA A 151 11.59 -8.09 23.00
C ALA A 151 12.50 -6.93 23.45
N ALA A 152 12.06 -5.69 23.25
CA ALA A 152 12.79 -4.49 23.60
C ALA A 152 12.99 -4.41 25.12
N ARG A 153 14.23 -4.11 25.51
CA ARG A 153 14.52 -3.69 26.89
C ARG A 153 14.07 -2.24 27.07
N ALA A 154 14.36 -1.65 28.23
CA ALA A 154 14.23 -0.21 28.41
C ALA A 154 14.96 0.55 27.28
N LEU A 155 14.27 1.52 26.68
CA LEU A 155 14.87 2.44 25.72
C LEU A 155 15.81 3.38 26.49
N THR A 156 17.09 3.39 26.13
CA THR A 156 18.06 4.27 26.76
C THR A 156 18.87 5.03 25.72
N ARG A 157 19.13 6.31 26.03
CA ARG A 157 20.05 7.16 25.28
C ARG A 157 21.14 7.64 26.24
N ASP A 158 22.39 7.41 25.89
CA ASP A 158 23.56 7.74 26.72
C ASP A 158 23.45 7.15 28.14
N GLY A 159 22.92 5.93 28.25
CA GLY A 159 22.69 5.23 29.51
C GLY A 159 21.51 5.72 30.36
N LYS A 160 20.76 6.72 29.90
CA LYS A 160 19.57 7.25 30.61
C LYS A 160 18.27 6.78 29.95
N PRO A 161 17.20 6.52 30.72
CA PRO A 161 15.88 6.21 30.15
C PRO A 161 15.42 7.31 29.17
N ALA A 162 14.92 6.90 28.02
CA ALA A 162 14.42 7.79 26.98
C ALA A 162 13.00 7.41 26.55
N LYS A 163 12.27 8.36 25.96
CA LYS A 163 10.87 8.15 25.57
C LYS A 163 10.75 7.50 24.19
N LEU A 164 9.68 6.73 23.98
CA LEU A 164 9.38 6.06 22.71
C LEU A 164 9.27 7.04 21.54
N ASN A 165 8.69 8.22 21.74
CA ASN A 165 8.57 9.24 20.69
C ASN A 165 9.94 9.78 20.25
N GLN A 166 10.86 9.99 21.19
CA GLN A 166 12.23 10.40 20.89
C GLN A 166 12.97 9.32 20.11
N TRP A 167 12.79 8.06 20.50
CA TRP A 167 13.34 6.91 19.78
C TRP A 167 12.80 6.85 18.36
N GLN A 168 11.48 6.95 18.19
CA GLN A 168 10.80 6.90 16.89
C GLN A 168 11.34 7.96 15.91
N GLU A 169 11.49 9.20 16.37
CA GLU A 169 12.01 10.30 15.56
C GLU A 169 13.47 10.09 15.14
N ASP A 170 14.34 9.67 16.07
CA ASP A 170 15.73 9.36 15.77
C ASP A 170 15.86 8.11 14.88
N ALA A 171 15.00 7.11 15.10
CA ALA A 171 15.00 5.88 14.35
C ALA A 171 14.60 6.10 12.89
N GLN A 172 13.54 6.87 12.61
CA GLN A 172 13.18 7.19 11.23
C GLN A 172 14.31 7.97 10.53
N ARG A 173 14.97 8.92 11.21
CA ARG A 173 16.13 9.63 10.66
C ARG A 173 17.29 8.69 10.37
N ALA A 174 17.64 7.82 11.32
CA ALA A 174 18.72 6.85 11.16
C ALA A 174 18.43 5.84 10.04
N TRP A 175 17.17 5.45 9.85
CA TRP A 175 16.74 4.56 8.76
C TRP A 175 16.85 5.26 7.41
N ASN A 176 16.40 6.52 7.32
CA ASN A 176 16.56 7.31 6.09
C ASN A 176 18.03 7.46 5.69
N GLU A 177 18.90 7.81 6.65
CA GLU A 177 20.35 7.91 6.46
C GLU A 177 20.95 6.55 6.01
N ALA A 178 20.53 5.45 6.63
CA ALA A 178 21.00 4.10 6.31
C ALA A 178 20.53 3.63 4.93
N TYR A 179 19.27 3.91 4.56
CA TYR A 179 18.71 3.54 3.27
C TYR A 179 19.40 4.31 2.14
N GLU A 180 19.61 5.61 2.29
CA GLU A 180 20.35 6.42 1.33
C GLU A 180 21.80 5.95 1.18
N ALA A 181 22.49 5.65 2.28
CA ALA A 181 23.85 5.11 2.24
C ALA A 181 23.93 3.73 1.54
N SER A 182 22.90 2.89 1.67
CA SER A 182 22.85 1.54 1.11
C SER A 182 22.40 1.48 -0.34
N THR A 183 21.68 2.50 -0.83
CA THR A 183 20.97 2.45 -2.12
C THR A 183 21.19 3.68 -3.00
N GLY A 184 21.73 4.77 -2.46
CA GLY A 184 21.81 6.08 -3.11
C GLY A 184 20.44 6.73 -3.36
N ARG A 185 19.36 6.24 -2.73
CA ARG A 185 17.98 6.65 -3.00
C ARG A 185 17.28 7.08 -1.71
N ASN A 186 16.18 7.82 -1.88
CA ASN A 186 15.40 8.35 -0.76
C ASN A 186 14.44 7.29 -0.18
N ALA A 187 14.52 7.05 1.13
CA ALA A 187 13.66 6.10 1.85
C ALA A 187 12.17 6.46 1.77
N GLY A 188 11.84 7.76 1.81
CA GLY A 188 10.47 8.24 1.70
C GLY A 188 9.83 7.91 0.35
N GLN A 189 10.57 8.07 -0.75
CA GLN A 189 10.10 7.65 -2.10
C GLN A 189 9.91 6.13 -2.20
N ALA A 190 10.68 5.36 -1.44
CA ALA A 190 10.55 3.91 -1.35
C ALA A 190 9.44 3.44 -0.39
N TRP A 191 8.80 4.37 0.34
CA TRP A 191 7.81 4.10 1.40
C TRP A 191 8.34 3.17 2.50
N GLU A 192 9.55 3.50 2.96
CA GLU A 192 10.25 2.83 4.04
C GLU A 192 9.95 3.55 5.36
N THR A 193 9.20 2.90 6.25
CA THR A 193 8.75 3.50 7.51
C THR A 193 9.24 2.69 8.70
N VAL A 194 9.80 3.38 9.68
CA VAL A 194 10.02 2.83 11.01
C VAL A 194 8.79 3.11 11.84
N THR A 195 8.13 2.10 12.38
CA THR A 195 6.88 2.20 13.13
C THR A 195 7.06 1.74 14.59
N THR A 196 6.16 2.21 15.44
CA THR A 196 5.97 1.74 16.82
C THR A 196 4.47 1.58 17.06
N SER A 197 4.08 1.00 18.20
CA SER A 197 2.68 0.94 18.64
C SER A 197 2.01 2.31 18.70
N GLY A 198 2.80 3.39 18.85
CA GLY A 198 2.32 4.77 18.86
C GLY A 198 2.09 5.43 17.49
N HIS A 199 2.40 4.75 16.37
CA HIS A 199 2.23 5.33 15.04
C HIS A 199 0.74 5.52 14.69
N ALA A 200 0.39 6.61 14.00
CA ALA A 200 -1.01 6.96 13.66
C ALA A 200 -1.68 5.90 12.76
N GLU A 201 -0.88 5.14 12.01
CA GLU A 201 -1.37 4.03 11.18
C GLU A 201 -1.41 2.67 11.89
N SER A 202 -0.99 2.60 13.15
CA SER A 202 -0.99 1.35 13.91
C SER A 202 -2.40 1.03 14.42
N TYR A 203 -2.89 -0.17 14.12
CA TYR A 203 -4.12 -0.67 14.73
C TYR A 203 -3.91 -0.86 16.23
N LYS A 204 -4.76 -0.23 17.05
CA LYS A 204 -4.74 -0.46 18.51
C LYS A 204 -5.21 -1.87 18.86
N ASP A 205 -6.06 -2.44 18.04
CA ASP A 205 -6.52 -3.82 18.15
C ASP A 205 -5.87 -4.70 17.07
N LEU A 206 -4.90 -5.51 17.48
CA LEU A 206 -4.14 -6.37 16.56
C LEU A 206 -5.02 -7.46 15.91
N ALA A 207 -6.23 -7.75 16.42
CA ALA A 207 -7.16 -8.66 15.75
C ALA A 207 -7.55 -8.18 14.34
N TRP A 208 -7.39 -6.88 14.05
CA TRP A 208 -7.56 -6.34 12.69
C TRP A 208 -6.57 -6.89 11.67
N LEU A 209 -5.41 -7.34 12.11
CA LEU A 209 -4.37 -7.92 11.26
C LEU A 209 -4.57 -9.42 11.03
N SER A 210 -5.42 -10.07 11.83
CA SER A 210 -5.77 -11.50 11.67
C SER A 210 -6.73 -11.70 10.50
N PRO A 211 -6.64 -12.80 9.73
CA PRO A 211 -7.68 -13.19 8.77
C PRO A 211 -9.05 -13.33 9.43
N ASP A 212 -9.10 -13.93 10.63
CA ASP A 212 -10.30 -14.03 11.43
C ASP A 212 -10.57 -12.71 12.19
N LYS A 213 -11.71 -12.08 11.89
CA LYS A 213 -12.15 -10.82 12.52
C LYS A 213 -13.09 -11.05 13.71
N SER A 214 -13.30 -12.29 14.15
CA SER A 214 -14.13 -12.62 15.32
C SER A 214 -13.67 -11.88 16.58
N GLY A 215 -12.35 -11.76 16.78
CA GLY A 215 -11.71 -11.09 17.93
C GLY A 215 -11.72 -9.56 17.90
N VAL A 216 -12.12 -8.92 16.79
CA VAL A 216 -12.14 -7.44 16.69
C VAL A 216 -13.09 -6.81 17.71
N SER A 217 -12.60 -5.88 18.50
CA SER A 217 -13.39 -5.16 19.50
C SER A 217 -14.20 -4.01 18.88
N LYS A 218 -15.46 -3.90 19.30
CA LYS A 218 -16.33 -2.78 18.92
C LYS A 218 -15.79 -1.42 19.36
N ALA A 219 -15.09 -1.38 20.50
CA ALA A 219 -14.56 -0.14 21.07
C ALA A 219 -13.51 0.54 20.17
N TRP A 220 -12.90 -0.23 19.25
CA TRP A 220 -11.86 0.27 18.34
C TRP A 220 -12.33 0.45 16.90
N GLY A 221 -13.64 0.33 16.63
CA GLY A 221 -14.18 0.48 15.27
C GLY A 221 -13.91 1.84 14.62
N GLU A 222 -13.98 2.91 15.42
CA GLU A 222 -13.67 4.28 14.98
C GLU A 222 -12.18 4.44 14.66
N GLN A 223 -11.30 3.95 15.54
CA GLN A 223 -9.86 3.99 15.31
C GLN A 223 -9.45 3.20 14.05
N ALA A 224 -10.10 2.07 13.78
CA ALA A 224 -9.82 1.28 12.60
C ALA A 224 -10.23 2.00 11.30
N ALA A 225 -11.37 2.71 11.32
CA ALA A 225 -11.79 3.56 10.21
C ALA A 225 -10.87 4.77 10.05
N ASP A 226 -10.42 5.38 11.15
CA ASP A 226 -9.46 6.48 11.15
C ASP A 226 -8.12 6.09 10.56
N VAL A 227 -7.64 4.85 10.74
CA VAL A 227 -6.43 4.36 10.08
C VAL A 227 -6.59 4.33 8.56
N THR A 228 -7.72 3.83 8.04
CA THR A 228 -8.00 3.82 6.59
C THR A 228 -8.15 5.26 6.05
N ARG A 229 -8.83 6.14 6.81
CA ARG A 229 -8.97 7.56 6.48
C ARG A 229 -7.62 8.27 6.45
N TYR A 230 -6.80 8.06 7.48
CA TYR A 230 -5.47 8.65 7.59
C TYR A 230 -4.57 8.24 6.43
N LYS A 231 -4.52 6.95 6.06
CA LYS A 231 -3.75 6.48 4.89
C LYS A 231 -4.19 7.19 3.60
N SER A 232 -5.50 7.32 3.40
CA SER A 232 -6.07 8.00 2.25
C SER A 232 -5.70 9.49 2.23
N TRP A 233 -5.83 10.16 3.37
CA TRP A 233 -5.46 11.58 3.53
C TRP A 233 -3.96 11.80 3.34
N HIS A 234 -3.11 10.97 3.96
CA HIS A 234 -1.66 11.06 3.86
C HIS A 234 -1.20 10.93 2.40
N MET A 235 -1.75 9.95 1.67
CA MET A 235 -1.47 9.77 0.24
C MET A 235 -1.92 10.96 -0.61
N GLN A 236 -3.08 11.58 -0.31
CA GLN A 236 -3.52 12.79 -1.02
C GLN A 236 -2.53 13.96 -0.85
N ASN A 237 -1.89 14.04 0.30
CA ASN A 237 -0.98 15.13 0.66
C ASN A 237 0.50 14.83 0.36
N ASP A 238 0.84 13.65 -0.15
CA ASP A 238 2.23 13.31 -0.51
C ASP A 238 2.74 14.24 -1.64
N PRO A 239 3.74 15.10 -1.40
CA PRO A 239 4.22 16.03 -2.42
C PRO A 239 5.02 15.35 -3.54
N SER A 240 5.45 14.10 -3.33
CA SER A 240 6.30 13.36 -4.29
C SER A 240 5.51 12.72 -5.43
N LEU A 241 4.18 12.66 -5.33
CA LEU A 241 3.31 11.96 -6.27
C LEU A 241 2.43 12.93 -7.08
N ASP A 242 2.24 12.61 -8.35
CA ASP A 242 1.22 13.28 -9.16
C ASP A 242 -0.20 12.87 -8.73
N ARG A 243 -1.18 13.70 -9.09
CA ARG A 243 -2.59 13.53 -8.70
C ARG A 243 -3.14 12.14 -9.05
N MET A 244 -2.81 11.58 -10.20
CA MET A 244 -3.40 10.31 -10.65
C MET A 244 -2.71 9.11 -10.00
N THR A 245 -1.41 9.20 -9.74
CA THR A 245 -0.70 8.21 -8.93
C THR A 245 -1.24 8.16 -7.49
N LYS A 246 -1.54 9.31 -6.89
CA LYS A 246 -2.23 9.36 -5.58
C LYS A 246 -3.57 8.64 -5.61
N LEU A 247 -4.40 8.95 -6.61
CA LEU A 247 -5.72 8.31 -6.76
C LEU A 247 -5.61 6.80 -6.97
N GLN A 248 -4.59 6.33 -7.68
CA GLN A 248 -4.34 4.90 -7.86
C GLN A 248 -4.02 4.23 -6.53
N GLU A 249 -3.10 4.79 -5.74
CA GLU A 249 -2.72 4.21 -4.45
C GLU A 249 -3.85 4.25 -3.43
N ILE A 250 -4.63 5.33 -3.40
CA ILE A 250 -5.87 5.42 -2.60
C ILE A 250 -6.84 4.31 -3.00
N SER A 251 -7.04 4.10 -4.31
CA SER A 251 -7.94 3.06 -4.82
C SER A 251 -7.45 1.66 -4.45
N ARG A 252 -6.16 1.38 -4.61
CA ARG A 252 -5.52 0.11 -4.23
C ARG A 252 -5.68 -0.17 -2.74
N GLY A 253 -5.36 0.82 -1.89
CA GLY A 253 -5.48 0.73 -0.44
C GLY A 253 -6.92 0.50 0.01
N ALA A 254 -7.86 1.28 -0.53
CA ALA A 254 -9.28 1.15 -0.22
C ALA A 254 -9.85 -0.20 -0.66
N ALA A 255 -9.52 -0.68 -1.87
CA ALA A 255 -9.97 -1.98 -2.36
C ALA A 255 -9.46 -3.13 -1.47
N LYS A 256 -8.19 -3.07 -1.05
CA LYS A 256 -7.59 -4.03 -0.11
C LYS A 256 -8.30 -3.99 1.24
N ASP A 257 -8.58 -2.81 1.78
CA ASP A 257 -9.25 -2.65 3.07
C ASP A 257 -10.70 -3.14 3.03
N MET A 258 -11.42 -2.88 1.94
CA MET A 258 -12.75 -3.45 1.73
C MET A 258 -12.71 -4.97 1.73
N GLN A 259 -11.76 -5.56 1.00
CA GLN A 259 -11.65 -7.01 0.89
C GLN A 259 -11.23 -7.67 2.20
N THR A 260 -10.26 -7.10 2.91
CA THR A 260 -9.61 -7.77 4.06
C THR A 260 -10.19 -7.39 5.41
N LYS A 261 -10.94 -6.28 5.49
CA LYS A 261 -11.49 -5.73 6.74
C LYS A 261 -13.01 -5.67 6.68
N LEU A 262 -13.57 -4.91 5.73
CA LEU A 262 -15.02 -4.69 5.65
C LEU A 262 -15.79 -5.96 5.31
N ASN A 263 -15.41 -6.66 4.23
CA ASN A 263 -16.12 -7.85 3.76
C ASN A 263 -16.24 -8.94 4.84
N PRO A 264 -15.15 -9.31 5.56
CA PRO A 264 -15.25 -10.26 6.66
C PRO A 264 -16.21 -9.84 7.78
N ILE A 265 -16.36 -8.54 8.04
CA ILE A 265 -17.32 -8.03 9.03
C ILE A 265 -18.75 -8.15 8.48
N LEU A 266 -18.97 -7.76 7.23
CA LEU A 266 -20.26 -7.89 6.57
C LEU A 266 -20.70 -9.36 6.44
N ASP A 267 -19.77 -10.30 6.28
CA ASP A 267 -20.03 -11.73 6.27
C ASP A 267 -20.61 -12.27 7.58
N GLN A 268 -20.35 -11.59 8.70
CA GLN A 268 -20.89 -11.96 10.00
C GLN A 268 -22.33 -11.45 10.20
N VAL A 269 -22.79 -10.51 9.37
CA VAL A 269 -24.14 -9.96 9.47
C VAL A 269 -25.16 -10.96 8.94
N LYS A 270 -26.12 -11.35 9.78
CA LYS A 270 -27.22 -12.27 9.43
C LYS A 270 -28.56 -11.51 9.38
N PRO A 271 -28.86 -10.79 8.28
CA PRO A 271 -30.11 -10.04 8.16
C PRO A 271 -31.30 -10.99 7.95
N THR A 272 -32.49 -10.59 8.41
CA THR A 272 -33.73 -11.37 8.29
C THR A 272 -34.88 -10.53 7.68
N GLY A 273 -35.85 -11.19 7.03
CA GLY A 273 -37.01 -10.53 6.43
C GLY A 273 -36.63 -9.49 5.36
N GLN A 274 -37.35 -8.36 5.31
CA GLN A 274 -37.12 -7.29 4.32
C GLN A 274 -35.71 -6.64 4.40
N SER A 275 -35.00 -6.81 5.53
CA SER A 275 -33.63 -6.32 5.66
C SER A 275 -32.63 -7.14 4.83
N LEU A 276 -32.94 -8.41 4.50
CA LEU A 276 -32.07 -9.29 3.72
C LEU A 276 -31.83 -8.75 2.31
N THR A 277 -32.90 -8.42 1.58
CA THR A 277 -32.78 -7.90 0.20
C THR A 277 -32.05 -6.56 0.15
N LYS A 278 -32.35 -5.65 1.10
CA LYS A 278 -31.66 -4.35 1.19
C LYS A 278 -30.17 -4.52 1.48
N PHE A 279 -29.83 -5.44 2.38
CA PHE A 279 -28.44 -5.77 2.71
C PHE A 279 -27.71 -6.40 1.51
N GLN A 280 -28.34 -7.34 0.81
CA GLN A 280 -27.78 -7.96 -0.40
C GLN A 280 -27.49 -6.92 -1.48
N ASN A 281 -28.44 -6.01 -1.74
CA ASN A 281 -28.27 -4.93 -2.72
C ASN A 281 -27.13 -3.97 -2.32
N ALA A 282 -27.06 -3.59 -1.04
CA ALA A 282 -25.98 -2.75 -0.54
C ALA A 282 -24.61 -3.45 -0.68
N ARG A 283 -24.55 -4.74 -0.35
CA ARG A 283 -23.33 -5.54 -0.48
C ARG A 283 -22.89 -5.68 -1.94
N GLU A 284 -23.83 -5.88 -2.85
CA GLU A 284 -23.54 -5.93 -4.30
C GLU A 284 -23.00 -4.58 -4.80
N HIS A 285 -23.63 -3.47 -4.39
CA HIS A 285 -23.17 -2.12 -4.72
C HIS A 285 -21.72 -1.89 -4.27
N TRP A 286 -21.40 -2.19 -3.00
CA TRP A 286 -20.06 -2.03 -2.47
C TRP A 286 -19.03 -2.99 -3.08
N ASN A 287 -19.45 -4.20 -3.47
CA ASN A 287 -18.58 -5.10 -4.23
C ASN A 287 -18.23 -4.55 -5.62
N LYS A 288 -19.17 -3.89 -6.31
CA LYS A 288 -18.92 -3.22 -7.59
C LYS A 288 -17.97 -2.03 -7.41
N VAL A 289 -18.17 -1.21 -6.38
CA VAL A 289 -17.24 -0.12 -6.01
C VAL A 289 -15.84 -0.68 -5.81
N ARG A 290 -15.69 -1.70 -4.94
CA ARG A 290 -14.40 -2.36 -4.68
C ARG A 290 -13.74 -2.84 -5.96
N GLN A 291 -14.49 -3.47 -6.87
CA GLN A 291 -13.92 -4.00 -8.11
C GLN A 291 -13.36 -2.89 -8.99
N ILE A 292 -14.04 -1.75 -9.12
CA ILE A 292 -13.53 -0.61 -9.90
C ILE A 292 -12.26 -0.04 -9.27
N LEU A 293 -12.24 0.12 -7.94
CA LEU A 293 -11.07 0.58 -7.21
C LEU A 293 -9.89 -0.38 -7.34
N ALA A 294 -10.15 -1.70 -7.28
CA ALA A 294 -9.15 -2.74 -7.51
C ALA A 294 -8.62 -2.68 -8.94
N ASP A 295 -9.50 -2.64 -9.94
CA ASP A 295 -9.09 -2.59 -11.34
C ASP A 295 -8.18 -1.38 -11.62
N PHE A 296 -8.45 -0.23 -11.02
CA PHE A 296 -7.58 0.93 -11.17
C PHE A 296 -6.28 0.77 -10.35
N GLY A 297 -6.40 0.36 -9.09
CA GLY A 297 -5.30 0.14 -8.17
C GLY A 297 -4.32 -0.96 -8.60
N GLU A 298 -4.75 -1.88 -9.46
CA GLU A 298 -4.00 -3.05 -9.96
C GLU A 298 -3.62 -2.90 -11.45
N ASN A 299 -3.68 -1.69 -11.99
CA ASN A 299 -3.29 -1.35 -13.36
C ASN A 299 -4.17 -1.94 -14.48
N ASN A 300 -5.38 -2.46 -14.19
CA ASN A 300 -6.31 -3.00 -15.19
C ASN A 300 -7.08 -1.93 -15.99
N ILE A 301 -7.32 -0.76 -15.39
CA ILE A 301 -7.98 0.38 -16.05
C ILE A 301 -7.21 1.69 -15.79
N ASP A 302 -7.43 2.69 -16.64
CA ASP A 302 -6.85 4.02 -16.49
C ASP A 302 -7.69 4.91 -15.53
N PRO A 303 -7.11 5.99 -14.96
CA PRO A 303 -7.78 6.84 -13.98
C PRO A 303 -9.07 7.51 -14.50
N VAL A 304 -9.16 7.82 -15.80
CA VAL A 304 -10.35 8.45 -16.39
C VAL A 304 -11.48 7.42 -16.48
N THR A 305 -11.17 6.19 -16.90
CA THR A 305 -12.14 5.08 -16.89
C THR A 305 -12.61 4.76 -15.47
N ALA A 306 -11.71 4.76 -14.49
CA ALA A 306 -12.04 4.51 -13.09
C ALA A 306 -12.97 5.58 -12.50
N ASP A 307 -12.61 6.86 -12.63
CA ASP A 307 -13.42 7.99 -12.12
C ASP A 307 -14.80 8.01 -12.78
N ARG A 308 -14.88 7.79 -14.10
CA ARG A 308 -16.17 7.70 -14.81
C ARG A 308 -17.05 6.57 -14.26
N ARG A 309 -16.51 5.35 -14.13
CA ARG A 309 -17.28 4.19 -13.64
C ARG A 309 -17.74 4.38 -12.20
N ILE A 310 -16.91 4.97 -11.34
CA ILE A 310 -17.29 5.30 -9.95
C ILE A 310 -18.43 6.32 -9.95
N ARG A 311 -18.34 7.40 -10.73
CA ARG A 311 -19.41 8.41 -10.82
C ARG A 311 -20.72 7.82 -11.31
N GLU A 312 -20.68 7.01 -12.36
CA GLU A 312 -21.85 6.33 -12.90
C GLU A 312 -22.50 5.41 -11.85
N LEU A 313 -21.70 4.65 -11.11
CA LEU A 313 -22.19 3.72 -10.09
C LEU A 313 -22.77 4.41 -8.85
N THR A 314 -22.24 5.57 -8.48
CA THR A 314 -22.52 6.22 -7.18
C THR A 314 -23.37 7.49 -7.29
N GLY A 315 -23.85 7.82 -8.50
CA GLY A 315 -24.66 9.02 -8.73
C GLY A 315 -23.83 10.31 -8.73
N GLY A 316 -22.55 10.23 -9.07
CA GLY A 316 -21.68 11.39 -9.31
C GLY A 316 -20.52 11.57 -8.33
N LYS A 317 -20.39 10.74 -7.30
CA LYS A 317 -19.28 10.83 -6.33
C LYS A 317 -17.94 10.51 -7.00
N SER A 318 -16.90 11.18 -6.53
CA SER A 318 -15.50 10.92 -6.88
C SER A 318 -14.92 9.76 -6.07
N ILE A 319 -13.74 9.26 -6.49
CA ILE A 319 -13.02 8.20 -5.75
C ILE A 319 -12.79 8.58 -4.27
N PRO A 320 -12.24 9.76 -3.92
CA PRO A 320 -12.04 10.12 -2.51
C PRO A 320 -13.34 10.13 -1.69
N GLU A 321 -14.44 10.62 -2.24
CA GLU A 321 -15.74 10.66 -1.55
C GLU A 321 -16.27 9.25 -1.27
N VAL A 322 -16.10 8.32 -2.21
CA VAL A 322 -16.54 6.93 -2.05
C VAL A 322 -15.65 6.16 -1.07
N VAL A 323 -14.36 6.48 -1.03
CA VAL A 323 -13.45 5.94 0.00
C VAL A 323 -13.85 6.46 1.38
N GLU A 324 -14.22 7.73 1.51
CA GLU A 324 -14.72 8.28 2.77
C GLU A 324 -16.02 7.59 3.22
N ASP A 325 -17.00 7.42 2.31
CA ASP A 325 -18.22 6.66 2.58
C ASP A 325 -17.92 5.23 3.07
N MET A 326 -16.89 4.59 2.52
CA MET A 326 -16.46 3.26 2.91
C MET A 326 -15.94 3.23 4.36
N THR A 327 -15.25 4.28 4.81
CA THR A 327 -14.81 4.39 6.21
C THR A 327 -15.99 4.48 7.18
N TYR A 328 -17.04 5.25 6.83
CA TYR A 328 -18.27 5.31 7.63
C TYR A 328 -18.99 3.96 7.66
N LEU A 329 -19.01 3.25 6.54
CA LEU A 329 -19.60 1.91 6.49
C LEU A 329 -18.82 0.93 7.37
N LEU A 330 -17.48 0.95 7.33
CA LEU A 330 -16.65 0.10 8.18
C LEU A 330 -16.91 0.36 9.66
N GLU A 331 -16.88 1.63 10.06
CA GLU A 331 -17.17 2.05 11.44
C GLU A 331 -18.56 1.57 11.88
N GLY A 332 -19.59 1.82 11.06
CA GLY A 332 -20.96 1.41 11.34
C GLY A 332 -21.13 -0.11 11.42
N ALA A 333 -20.50 -0.85 10.50
CA ALA A 333 -20.55 -2.31 10.48
C ALA A 333 -19.89 -2.92 11.73
N VAL A 334 -18.82 -2.32 12.24
CA VAL A 334 -18.20 -2.76 13.51
C VAL A 334 -19.08 -2.43 14.70
N LYS A 335 -19.51 -1.17 14.83
CA LYS A 335 -20.28 -0.69 16.00
C LYS A 335 -21.62 -1.40 16.13
N PHE A 336 -22.31 -1.64 15.00
CA PHE A 336 -23.70 -2.12 14.99
C PHE A 336 -23.89 -3.53 14.40
N GLY A 337 -22.92 -4.08 13.66
CA GLY A 337 -23.07 -5.35 12.94
C GLY A 337 -22.78 -6.61 13.77
N LYS A 338 -21.92 -6.53 14.79
CA LYS A 338 -21.68 -7.66 15.70
C LYS A 338 -22.84 -7.80 16.68
N ARG A 339 -23.66 -8.86 16.57
CA ARG A 339 -24.46 -9.33 17.70
C ARG A 339 -23.54 -10.14 18.62
N SER A 340 -23.54 -9.76 19.90
CA SER A 340 -22.92 -10.50 21.00
C SER A 340 -23.44 -11.92 21.09
#